data_AF-A0A977KT23-F1
#
_entry.id   AF-A0A977KT23-F1
#
_cell.length_a   1.000
_cell.length_b   1.000
_cell.length_c   1.000
_cell.angle_alpha   90.00
_cell.angle_beta   90.00
_cell.angle_gamma   90.00
#
_symmetry.space_group_name_H-M   'P 1'
#
loop_
_entity.id
_entity.type
_entity.pdbx_description
1 polymer ?
#
loop_
_entity_poly.entity_id
_entity_poly.type
_entity_poly.pdbx_seq_one_letter_code
_entity_poly.pdbx_strand_id
1 'polypeptide(L)'
;MLTIGLILNFSTPSPTSTSTSTSTSTSTSTSTSTSTSTSTPSPTSTPSTTSTPSPTSTEKPEGNVSKETLLNEILGNYENHQYNGTSGKNDWHYVTISKVNDTTLEWTNRAGVSWKLTTTPDKTKLNLGEDFPYRKEGPKQVTVVWEGDKVSGLNIGEFYEKSK
;
A
#
# COMPACT_ATOMS: atom_id res chain seq x y z
N MET A 1 14.54 -9.22 -34.12
CA MET A 1 13.78 -8.12 -33.50
C MET A 1 13.95 -8.24 -32.00
N LEU A 2 14.74 -7.35 -31.39
CA LEU A 2 15.00 -7.35 -29.95
C LEU A 2 14.02 -6.36 -29.32
N THR A 3 12.98 -6.85 -28.64
CA THR A 3 12.10 -5.99 -27.84
C THR A 3 12.87 -5.60 -26.59
N ILE A 4 13.46 -4.41 -26.61
CA ILE A 4 14.11 -3.81 -25.44
C ILE A 4 12.98 -3.44 -24.48
N GLY A 5 12.74 -4.30 -23.48
CA GLY A 5 11.84 -3.99 -22.38
C GLY A 5 12.41 -2.78 -21.63
N LEU A 6 11.71 -1.65 -21.71
CA LEU A 6 12.02 -0.46 -20.93
C LEU A 6 11.73 -0.80 -19.45
N ILE A 7 12.74 -1.25 -18.72
CA ILE A 7 12.66 -1.43 -17.27
C ILE A 7 12.65 -0.03 -16.68
N LEU A 8 11.45 0.49 -16.40
CA LEU A 8 11.31 1.74 -15.65
C LEU A 8 11.74 1.44 -14.21
N ASN A 9 12.99 1.79 -13.92
CA ASN A 9 13.60 1.63 -12.60
C ASN A 9 13.07 2.74 -11.69
N PHE A 10 11.93 2.50 -11.04
CA PHE A 10 11.38 3.44 -10.06
C PHE A 10 12.20 3.34 -8.77
N SER A 11 13.19 4.23 -8.61
CA SER A 11 13.93 4.33 -7.35
C SER A 11 12.96 4.57 -6.20
N THR A 12 12.80 3.59 -5.31
CA THR A 12 12.09 3.76 -4.05
C THR A 12 12.80 4.86 -3.23
N PRO A 13 12.08 5.76 -2.54
CA PRO A 13 12.70 6.75 -1.68
C PRO A 13 13.45 6.04 -0.56
N SER A 14 14.75 6.32 -0.45
CA SER A 14 15.58 5.88 0.68
C SER A 14 15.09 6.55 1.97
N PRO A 15 14.97 5.84 3.10
CA PRO A 15 14.54 6.46 4.36
C PRO A 15 15.59 7.50 4.81
N THR A 16 15.17 8.75 4.96
CA THR A 16 16.02 9.80 5.54
C THR A 16 16.08 9.59 7.06
N SER A 17 17.17 9.02 7.56
CA SER A 17 17.46 8.97 8.99
C SER A 17 17.95 10.35 9.46
N THR A 18 17.05 11.19 9.98
CA THR A 18 17.41 12.45 10.64
C THR A 18 17.86 12.18 12.07
N SER A 19 19.17 11.97 12.27
CA SER A 19 19.80 12.03 13.59
C SER A 19 20.28 13.46 13.85
N THR A 20 19.57 14.23 14.67
CA THR A 20 20.04 15.55 15.15
C THR A 20 20.74 15.37 16.48
N SER A 21 22.07 15.27 16.45
CA SER A 21 22.92 15.28 17.63
C SER A 21 23.11 16.70 18.18
N THR A 22 22.87 16.82 19.48
CA THR A 22 23.00 17.97 20.38
C THR A 22 24.38 18.63 20.34
N SER A 23 24.40 19.96 20.18
CA SER A 23 25.53 20.80 20.57
C SER A 23 25.17 21.69 21.76
N THR A 24 26.00 21.58 22.79
CA THR A 24 26.00 22.28 24.08
C THR A 24 26.26 23.79 23.90
N SER A 25 25.53 24.64 24.64
CA SER A 25 26.03 25.93 25.13
C SER A 25 25.22 26.44 26.34
N THR A 26 25.97 26.68 27.41
CA THR A 26 25.60 27.23 28.72
C THR A 26 24.99 28.63 28.66
N SER A 27 23.89 28.89 29.37
CA SER A 27 23.62 30.23 29.93
C SER A 27 22.72 30.18 31.18
N THR A 28 23.10 31.06 32.10
CA THR A 28 22.70 31.27 33.49
C THR A 28 21.21 31.56 33.72
N SER A 29 20.69 30.99 34.81
CA SER A 29 19.38 31.16 35.41
C SER A 29 19.02 32.59 35.80
N THR A 30 17.77 33.01 35.62
CA THR A 30 17.02 33.88 36.56
C THR A 30 15.51 33.73 36.33
N SER A 31 14.83 33.44 37.44
CA SER A 31 13.40 33.32 37.78
C SER A 31 12.33 33.96 36.88
N THR A 32 11.15 33.31 36.81
CA THR A 32 9.91 33.76 37.49
C THR A 32 8.80 32.70 37.31
N SER A 33 8.15 32.38 38.43
CA SER A 33 7.05 31.44 38.63
C SER A 33 5.81 31.68 37.76
N THR A 34 5.13 30.62 37.34
CA THR A 34 3.67 30.40 37.52
C THR A 34 3.34 28.96 37.13
N SER A 35 2.83 28.20 38.10
CA SER A 35 2.27 26.87 37.92
C SER A 35 0.87 26.96 37.31
N THR A 36 0.68 26.40 36.12
CA THR A 36 -0.60 25.85 35.70
C THR A 36 -0.34 24.53 34.98
N SER A 37 -0.57 23.44 35.68
CA SER A 37 -0.65 22.10 35.10
C SER A 37 -1.83 22.05 34.14
N THR A 38 -1.57 21.99 32.84
CA THR A 38 -2.56 21.56 31.86
C THR A 38 -2.04 20.30 31.21
N SER A 39 -2.46 19.17 31.75
CA SER A 39 -2.33 17.86 31.15
C SER A 39 -3.03 17.89 29.79
N THR A 40 -2.28 17.99 28.69
CA THR A 40 -2.85 17.77 27.36
C THR A 40 -3.04 16.26 27.18
N PRO A 41 -4.27 15.76 27.04
CA PRO A 41 -4.49 14.33 26.84
C PRO A 41 -3.84 13.87 25.54
N SER A 42 -3.25 12.69 25.62
CA SER A 42 -2.78 11.86 24.50
C SER A 42 -3.79 11.88 23.34
N PRO A 43 -3.36 11.96 22.06
CA PRO A 43 -4.28 11.77 20.96
C PRO A 43 -4.94 10.39 21.08
N THR A 44 -6.24 10.45 21.26
CA THR A 44 -7.18 9.34 21.38
C THR A 44 -7.00 8.36 20.22
N SER A 45 -6.80 7.09 20.54
CA SER A 45 -6.94 5.98 19.60
C SER A 45 -8.33 6.08 18.97
N THR A 46 -8.39 6.40 17.68
CA THR A 46 -9.65 6.39 16.93
C THR A 46 -10.23 4.97 17.02
N PRO A 47 -11.45 4.78 17.54
CA PRO A 47 -12.09 3.47 17.50
C PRO A 47 -12.29 3.09 16.02
N SER A 48 -11.71 1.95 15.66
CA SER A 48 -12.06 1.22 14.45
C SER A 48 -13.58 1.00 14.48
N THR A 49 -14.27 1.64 13.54
CA THR A 49 -15.73 1.53 13.43
C THR A 49 -16.08 0.08 13.13
N THR A 50 -16.66 -0.53 14.15
CA THR A 50 -17.29 -1.83 14.19
C THR A 50 -18.26 -2.03 13.02
N SER A 51 -18.16 -3.19 12.41
CA SER A 51 -18.93 -3.75 11.31
C SER A 51 -20.42 -3.93 11.65
N THR A 52 -21.36 -3.50 10.78
CA THR A 52 -22.80 -3.88 10.79
C THR A 52 -23.50 -3.39 9.50
N PRO A 53 -24.51 -4.08 8.92
CA PRO A 53 -24.60 -5.48 8.52
C PRO A 53 -24.56 -5.63 6.98
N SER A 54 -24.41 -6.87 6.52
CA SER A 54 -24.63 -7.27 5.13
C SER A 54 -26.07 -6.95 4.70
N PRO A 55 -26.32 -6.30 3.54
CA PRO A 55 -27.64 -6.36 2.95
C PRO A 55 -27.88 -7.80 2.50
N THR A 56 -28.89 -8.45 3.10
CA THR A 56 -29.53 -9.64 2.54
C THR A 56 -30.06 -9.27 1.16
N SER A 57 -29.25 -9.46 0.13
CA SER A 57 -29.71 -9.42 -1.26
C SER A 57 -30.24 -10.80 -1.61
N THR A 58 -31.55 -10.96 -1.43
CA THR A 58 -32.33 -11.96 -2.13
C THR A 58 -32.41 -11.54 -3.59
N GLU A 59 -31.34 -11.74 -4.35
CA GLU A 59 -31.38 -11.59 -5.80
C GLU A 59 -30.44 -12.60 -6.47
N LYS A 60 -31.07 -13.44 -7.30
CA LYS A 60 -30.54 -14.52 -8.15
C LYS A 60 -29.06 -14.30 -8.61
N PRO A 61 -28.09 -15.16 -8.22
CA PRO A 61 -26.69 -14.92 -8.51
C PRO A 61 -26.24 -15.74 -9.73
N GLU A 62 -26.25 -15.16 -10.92
CA GLU A 62 -25.58 -15.78 -12.09
C GLU A 62 -24.40 -14.94 -12.65
N GLY A 63 -24.18 -13.71 -12.17
CA GLY A 63 -23.10 -12.84 -12.67
C GLY A 63 -22.00 -12.46 -11.65
N ASN A 64 -22.39 -12.15 -10.40
CA ASN A 64 -21.51 -11.49 -9.44
C ASN A 64 -20.46 -12.43 -8.80
N VAL A 65 -20.72 -13.74 -8.81
CA VAL A 65 -19.83 -14.77 -8.25
C VAL A 65 -18.47 -14.77 -8.97
N SER A 66 -18.43 -14.46 -10.27
CA SER A 66 -17.20 -14.46 -11.06
C SER A 66 -16.25 -13.32 -10.69
N LYS A 67 -16.75 -12.09 -10.57
CA LYS A 67 -15.93 -10.92 -10.22
C LYS A 67 -15.43 -10.96 -8.78
N GLU A 68 -16.30 -11.34 -7.84
CA GLU A 68 -15.90 -11.44 -6.44
C GLU A 68 -14.84 -12.53 -6.24
N THR A 69 -14.99 -13.68 -6.91
CA THR A 69 -13.98 -14.76 -6.85
C THR A 69 -12.64 -14.28 -7.41
N LEU A 70 -12.63 -13.54 -8.52
CA LEU A 70 -11.40 -12.98 -9.08
C LEU A 70 -10.74 -11.96 -8.14
N LEU A 71 -11.54 -11.10 -7.49
CA LEU A 71 -11.04 -10.14 -6.53
C LEU A 71 -10.43 -10.80 -5.30
N ASN A 72 -11.11 -11.83 -4.77
CA ASN A 72 -10.62 -12.59 -3.62
C ASN A 72 -9.28 -13.26 -3.92
N GLU A 73 -9.05 -13.66 -5.17
CA GLU A 73 -7.76 -14.19 -5.61
C GLU A 73 -6.65 -13.12 -5.71
N ILE A 74 -6.98 -11.83 -5.77
CA ILE A 74 -5.99 -10.74 -5.74
C ILE A 74 -5.66 -10.29 -4.30
N LEU A 75 -6.47 -10.67 -3.32
CA LEU A 75 -6.21 -10.32 -1.93
C LEU A 75 -5.01 -11.11 -1.38
N GLY A 76 -4.29 -10.48 -0.45
CA GLY A 76 -3.22 -11.14 0.30
C GLY A 76 -1.96 -10.31 0.40
N ASN A 77 -0.88 -10.99 0.76
CA ASN A 77 0.44 -10.40 0.93
C ASN A 77 1.30 -10.65 -0.30
N TYR A 78 2.13 -9.68 -0.61
CA TYR A 78 2.99 -9.67 -1.77
C TYR A 78 4.39 -9.17 -1.40
N GLU A 79 5.41 -9.72 -2.04
CA GLU A 79 6.81 -9.37 -1.80
C GLU A 79 7.56 -9.15 -3.11
N ASN A 80 8.31 -8.05 -3.21
CA ASN A 80 9.25 -7.84 -4.31
C ASN A 80 10.61 -8.48 -3.97
N HIS A 81 10.94 -9.57 -4.66
CA HIS A 81 12.18 -10.34 -4.43
C HIS A 81 13.41 -9.78 -5.16
N GLN A 82 13.26 -8.80 -6.05
CA GLN A 82 14.36 -8.20 -6.82
C GLN A 82 15.45 -7.61 -5.92
N TYR A 83 15.07 -7.19 -4.71
CA TYR A 83 15.96 -6.54 -3.75
C TYR A 83 16.52 -7.49 -2.69
N ASN A 84 16.25 -8.80 -2.76
CA ASN A 84 16.70 -9.75 -1.75
C ASN A 84 18.24 -9.84 -1.72
N GLY A 85 18.81 -9.79 -0.51
CA GLY A 85 20.26 -9.77 -0.31
C GLY A 85 20.93 -8.43 -0.67
N THR A 86 20.17 -7.40 -1.03
CA THR A 86 20.68 -6.04 -1.29
C THR A 86 20.35 -5.10 -0.14
N SER A 87 21.10 -4.01 -0.02
CA SER A 87 20.77 -2.90 0.92
C SER A 87 19.51 -2.12 0.52
N GLY A 88 18.97 -2.35 -0.68
CA GLY A 88 17.75 -1.70 -1.17
C GLY A 88 16.46 -2.30 -0.62
N LYS A 89 16.51 -3.50 -0.02
CA LYS A 89 15.31 -4.11 0.58
C LYS A 89 14.87 -3.32 1.81
N ASN A 90 13.63 -2.86 1.80
CA ASN A 90 13.01 -2.06 2.85
C ASN A 90 11.49 -2.29 2.86
N ASP A 91 10.78 -1.54 3.71
CA ASP A 91 9.34 -1.70 3.95
C ASP A 91 8.44 -1.34 2.76
N TRP A 92 8.97 -0.73 1.70
CA TRP A 92 8.21 -0.53 0.46
C TRP A 92 8.01 -1.82 -0.34
N HIS A 93 8.90 -2.80 -0.15
CA HIS A 93 8.92 -4.04 -0.93
C HIS A 93 8.03 -5.15 -0.36
N TYR A 94 7.29 -4.87 0.71
CA TYR A 94 6.30 -5.77 1.31
C TYR A 94 4.94 -5.08 1.25
N VAL A 95 3.97 -5.75 0.65
CA VAL A 95 2.68 -5.16 0.30
C VAL A 95 1.56 -6.06 0.76
N THR A 96 0.47 -5.47 1.23
CA THR A 96 -0.80 -6.14 1.47
C THR A 96 -1.84 -5.52 0.55
N ILE A 97 -2.60 -6.38 -0.16
CA ILE A 97 -3.77 -5.98 -0.94
C ILE A 97 -5.03 -6.35 -0.17
N SER A 98 -5.86 -5.35 0.11
CA SER A 98 -7.14 -5.51 0.84
C SER A 98 -8.32 -5.06 -0.01
N LYS A 99 -9.51 -5.61 0.29
CA LYS A 99 -10.77 -5.25 -0.38
C LYS A 99 -11.35 -3.99 0.27
N VAL A 100 -11.63 -2.97 -0.53
CA VAL A 100 -12.40 -1.79 -0.10
C VAL A 100 -13.88 -1.99 -0.44
N ASN A 101 -14.17 -2.43 -1.66
CA ASN A 101 -15.51 -2.80 -2.15
C ASN A 101 -15.39 -3.73 -3.37
N ASP A 102 -16.49 -4.02 -4.05
CA ASP A 102 -16.53 -4.98 -5.18
C ASP A 102 -15.84 -4.51 -6.48
N THR A 103 -15.28 -3.30 -6.49
CA THR A 103 -14.54 -2.75 -7.63
C THR A 103 -13.25 -2.05 -7.24
N THR A 104 -12.99 -1.92 -5.95
CA THR A 104 -11.88 -1.15 -5.41
C THR A 104 -11.10 -1.99 -4.41
N LEU A 105 -9.79 -2.06 -4.62
CA LEU A 105 -8.83 -2.62 -3.70
C LEU A 105 -7.94 -1.51 -3.15
N GLU A 106 -7.23 -1.82 -2.08
CA GLU A 106 -6.22 -0.96 -1.48
C GLU A 106 -4.89 -1.69 -1.46
N TRP A 107 -3.87 -1.03 -2.01
CA TRP A 107 -2.48 -1.42 -1.90
C TRP A 107 -1.89 -0.70 -0.70
N THR A 108 -1.32 -1.43 0.24
CA THR A 108 -0.61 -0.86 1.41
C THR A 108 0.76 -1.49 1.52
N ASN A 109 1.81 -0.68 1.55
CA ASN A 109 3.14 -1.18 1.86
C ASN A 109 3.41 -1.20 3.37
N ARG A 110 4.45 -1.92 3.81
CA ARG A 110 4.83 -1.97 5.23
C ARG A 110 5.34 -0.62 5.78
N ALA A 111 5.71 0.32 4.90
CA ALA A 111 6.05 1.69 5.28
C ALA A 111 4.82 2.55 5.63
N GLY A 112 3.60 1.98 5.51
CA GLY A 112 2.35 2.65 5.85
C GLY A 112 1.78 3.53 4.74
N VAL A 113 2.34 3.47 3.53
CA VAL A 113 1.83 4.19 2.36
C VAL A 113 0.81 3.32 1.65
N SER A 114 -0.36 3.91 1.38
CA SER A 114 -1.45 3.23 0.69
C SER A 114 -1.93 3.99 -0.55
N TRP A 115 -2.42 3.26 -1.54
CA TRP A 115 -3.18 3.82 -2.65
C TRP A 115 -4.26 2.86 -3.17
N LYS A 116 -5.27 3.39 -3.86
CA LYS A 116 -6.36 2.58 -4.40
C LYS A 116 -5.99 1.93 -5.73
N LEU A 117 -6.61 0.78 -5.97
CA LEU A 117 -6.64 0.10 -7.26
C LEU A 117 -8.10 -0.11 -7.68
N THR A 118 -8.45 0.16 -8.93
CA THR A 118 -9.80 -0.09 -9.45
C THR A 118 -9.78 -1.21 -10.47
N THR A 119 -10.72 -2.15 -10.34
CA THR A 119 -10.88 -3.25 -11.30
C THR A 119 -11.24 -2.73 -12.68
N THR A 120 -10.77 -3.42 -13.71
CA THR A 120 -11.20 -3.18 -15.09
C THR A 120 -11.96 -4.40 -15.62
N PRO A 121 -12.61 -4.32 -16.80
CA PRO A 121 -13.18 -5.49 -17.46
C PRO A 121 -12.14 -6.57 -17.80
N ASP A 122 -10.86 -6.19 -17.93
CA ASP A 122 -9.75 -7.11 -18.11
C ASP A 122 -9.22 -7.56 -16.73
N LYS A 123 -9.37 -8.85 -16.43
CA LYS A 123 -8.92 -9.45 -15.15
C LYS A 123 -7.40 -9.33 -14.93
N THR A 124 -6.63 -9.04 -15.97
CA THR A 124 -5.18 -8.86 -15.90
C THR A 124 -4.77 -7.42 -15.61
N LYS A 125 -5.72 -6.48 -15.51
CA LYS A 125 -5.45 -5.05 -15.34
C LYS A 125 -6.25 -4.43 -14.21
N LEU A 126 -5.54 -3.70 -13.36
CA LEU A 126 -6.11 -2.79 -12.37
C LEU A 126 -5.64 -1.37 -12.67
N ASN A 127 -6.53 -0.39 -12.58
CA ASN A 127 -6.16 1.01 -12.69
C ASN A 127 -5.59 1.51 -11.35
N LEU A 128 -4.53 2.30 -11.41
CA LEU A 128 -4.01 2.98 -10.22
C LEU A 128 -4.88 4.18 -9.89
N GLY A 129 -5.21 4.32 -8.60
CA GLY A 129 -5.91 5.47 -8.05
C GLY A 129 -5.08 6.76 -8.15
N GLU A 130 -5.74 7.89 -7.95
CA GLU A 130 -5.09 9.20 -8.03
C GLU A 130 -4.12 9.48 -6.89
N ASP A 131 -4.25 8.71 -5.81
CA ASP A 131 -3.42 8.65 -4.62
C ASP A 131 -2.10 7.91 -4.83
N PHE A 132 -1.86 7.33 -6.02
CA PHE A 132 -0.58 6.72 -6.36
C PHE A 132 0.57 7.75 -6.38
N PRO A 133 1.61 7.59 -5.52
CA PRO A 133 2.63 8.62 -5.30
C PRO A 133 3.46 8.96 -6.55
N TYR A 134 3.56 8.05 -7.51
CA TYR A 134 4.33 8.26 -8.75
C TYR A 134 3.46 8.64 -9.96
N ARG A 135 2.27 9.24 -9.76
CA ARG A 135 1.32 9.55 -10.85
C ARG A 135 1.91 10.32 -12.04
N LYS A 136 2.94 11.16 -11.84
CA LYS A 136 3.52 12.00 -12.91
C LYS A 136 4.38 11.21 -13.90
N GLU A 137 5.14 10.24 -13.42
CA GLU A 137 6.18 9.55 -14.20
C GLU A 137 6.02 8.01 -14.18
N GLY A 138 5.14 7.51 -13.33
CA GLY A 138 4.87 6.10 -13.10
C GLY A 138 3.80 5.49 -14.00
N PRO A 139 3.62 4.16 -13.91
CA PRO A 139 2.57 3.47 -14.64
C PRO A 139 1.19 3.98 -14.23
N LYS A 140 0.21 3.74 -15.10
CA LYS A 140 -1.21 4.04 -14.82
C LYS A 140 -1.99 2.81 -14.38
N GLN A 141 -1.38 1.63 -14.53
CA GLN A 141 -2.02 0.35 -14.29
C GLN A 141 -1.06 -0.63 -13.62
N VAL A 142 -1.64 -1.52 -12.83
CA VAL A 142 -0.99 -2.74 -12.33
C VAL A 142 -1.41 -3.89 -13.24
N THR A 143 -0.44 -4.71 -13.63
CA THR A 143 -0.72 -5.98 -14.31
C THR A 143 -0.83 -7.09 -13.27
N VAL A 144 -1.94 -7.81 -13.27
CA VAL A 144 -2.15 -9.01 -12.44
C VAL A 144 -1.61 -10.21 -13.21
N VAL A 145 -0.66 -10.92 -12.61
CA VAL A 145 -0.05 -12.12 -13.19
C VAL A 145 -0.78 -13.35 -12.66
N TRP A 146 -1.32 -14.14 -13.59
CA TRP A 146 -2.11 -15.33 -13.29
C TRP A 146 -1.34 -16.59 -13.67
N GLU A 147 -1.41 -17.61 -12.82
CA GLU A 147 -1.00 -18.98 -13.10
C GLU A 147 -2.25 -19.88 -13.03
N GLY A 148 -2.84 -20.14 -14.19
CA GLY A 148 -4.18 -20.74 -14.27
C GLY A 148 -5.24 -19.82 -13.63
N ASP A 149 -5.92 -20.34 -12.60
CA ASP A 149 -6.96 -19.63 -11.83
C ASP A 149 -6.45 -19.07 -10.49
N LYS A 150 -5.13 -18.95 -10.34
CA LYS A 150 -4.47 -18.40 -9.16
C LYS A 150 -3.68 -17.17 -9.55
N VAL A 151 -3.63 -16.17 -8.68
CA VAL A 151 -2.75 -15.01 -8.89
C VAL A 151 -1.38 -15.37 -8.37
N SER A 152 -0.35 -15.27 -9.22
CA SER A 152 1.05 -15.50 -8.84
C SER A 152 1.77 -14.21 -8.46
N GLY A 153 1.28 -13.04 -8.90
CA GLY A 153 1.89 -11.77 -8.53
C GLY A 153 1.26 -10.54 -9.17
N LEU A 154 1.84 -9.39 -8.86
CA LEU A 154 1.46 -8.08 -9.39
C LEU A 154 2.69 -7.41 -10.00
N ASN A 155 2.50 -6.73 -11.13
CA ASN A 155 3.57 -5.97 -11.79
C ASN A 155 3.16 -4.51 -11.99
N ILE A 156 3.93 -3.60 -11.38
CA ILE A 156 3.77 -2.13 -11.45
C ILE A 156 5.05 -1.47 -11.99
N GLY A 157 5.77 -2.14 -12.88
CA GLY A 157 7.14 -1.80 -13.27
C GLY A 157 8.19 -2.56 -12.45
N GLU A 158 7.80 -3.08 -11.28
CA GLU A 158 8.51 -4.11 -10.53
C GLU A 158 7.56 -5.27 -10.25
N PHE A 159 8.11 -6.47 -10.06
CA PHE A 159 7.33 -7.68 -9.77
C PHE A 159 7.22 -7.95 -8.27
N TYR A 160 5.98 -8.12 -7.81
CA TYR A 160 5.63 -8.49 -6.45
C TYR A 160 4.98 -9.88 -6.48
N GLU A 161 5.68 -10.88 -5.96
CA GLU A 161 5.20 -12.26 -5.89
C GLU A 161 4.13 -12.40 -4.80
N LYS A 162 3.05 -13.11 -5.09
CA LYS A 162 2.02 -13.40 -4.08
C LYS A 162 2.56 -14.42 -3.08
N SER A 163 2.42 -14.13 -1.80
CA SER A 163 2.69 -15.10 -0.75
C SER A 163 1.77 -16.32 -0.89
N LYS A 164 2.33 -17.52 -0.70
CA LYS A 164 1.59 -18.79 -0.77
C LYS A 164 0.64 -18.98 0.40
#